data_AF-A0AAV3UIA9-F1
#
_entry.id   AF-A0AAV3UIA9-F1
#
_cell.length_a   1.000
_cell.length_b   1.000
_cell.length_c   1.000
_cell.angle_alpha   90.00
_cell.angle_beta   90.00
_cell.angle_gamma   90.00
#
_symmetry.space_group_name_H-M   'P 1'
#
loop_
_entity.id
_entity.type
_entity.pdbx_description
1 polymer ?
#
loop_
_entity_poly.entity_id
_entity_poly.type
_entity_poly.pdbx_seq_one_letter_code
_entity_poly.pdbx_strand_id
1 'polypeptide(L)'
;MPNEDDQFGDIAAQLKQTEAGEETADDENVVPEENIQSHAQESEQEVDQESESTQKPDNSDEDEPAFSFDETDMHGFYVRDETWDGVTRMRSSVMAACSIFDVSEFEGREFQDACLQVVANHGDEVALQILGERGIEADEERVQEVVEMLSGQAESD
;
A
#
# COMPACT_ATOMS: atom_id res chain seq x y z
N MET A 1 -34.38 -35.44 -20.86
CA MET A 1 -33.11 -34.80 -20.46
C MET A 1 -32.48 -34.26 -21.74
N PRO A 2 -32.16 -32.95 -21.83
CA PRO A 2 -31.49 -32.38 -23.00
C PRO A 2 -30.01 -32.78 -23.05
N ASN A 3 -29.48 -33.03 -24.25
CA ASN A 3 -28.12 -33.52 -24.52
C ASN A 3 -27.07 -32.40 -24.44
N GLU A 4 -25.88 -32.74 -23.91
CA GLU A 4 -24.76 -31.84 -23.58
C GLU A 4 -23.62 -31.83 -24.63
N ASP A 5 -23.89 -32.12 -25.91
CA ASP A 5 -22.81 -32.39 -26.91
C ASP A 5 -22.44 -31.25 -27.87
N ASP A 6 -23.01 -30.04 -27.76
CA ASP A 6 -22.85 -28.97 -28.79
C ASP A 6 -22.00 -27.75 -28.36
N GLN A 7 -21.13 -27.86 -27.34
CA GLN A 7 -20.35 -26.72 -26.85
C GLN A 7 -18.95 -26.54 -27.47
N PHE A 8 -18.49 -27.49 -28.29
CA PHE A 8 -17.10 -27.49 -28.80
C PHE A 8 -16.96 -27.28 -30.32
N GLY A 9 -18.05 -26.99 -31.04
CA GLY A 9 -18.06 -26.87 -32.51
C GLY A 9 -17.45 -25.58 -33.09
N ASP A 10 -17.45 -24.46 -32.36
CA ASP A 10 -17.14 -23.14 -32.94
C ASP A 10 -15.65 -22.72 -32.89
N ILE A 11 -14.82 -23.42 -32.11
CA ILE A 11 -13.43 -23.02 -31.87
C ILE A 11 -12.55 -23.33 -33.11
N ALA A 12 -12.89 -24.39 -33.85
CA ALA A 12 -12.17 -24.80 -35.05
C ALA A 12 -12.44 -23.88 -36.26
N ALA A 13 -13.54 -23.12 -36.25
CA ALA A 13 -13.89 -22.17 -37.30
C ALA A 13 -13.14 -20.83 -37.16
N GLN A 14 -12.92 -20.34 -35.93
CA GLN A 14 -12.21 -19.08 -35.68
C GLN A 14 -10.71 -19.14 -36.00
N LEU A 15 -10.05 -20.28 -35.76
CA LEU A 15 -8.61 -20.46 -36.03
C LEU A 15 -8.25 -20.45 -37.52
N LYS A 16 -9.19 -20.74 -38.43
CA LYS A 16 -8.95 -20.68 -39.88
C LYS A 16 -9.01 -19.26 -40.45
N GLN A 17 -9.56 -18.30 -39.71
CA GLN A 17 -9.69 -16.92 -40.19
C GLN A 17 -8.38 -16.12 -40.06
N THR A 18 -7.39 -16.64 -39.33
CA THR A 18 -6.05 -16.03 -39.17
C THR A 18 -5.00 -16.55 -40.16
N GLU A 19 -5.33 -17.47 -41.07
CA GLU A 19 -4.33 -18.14 -41.94
C GLU A 19 -4.49 -17.88 -43.45
N ALA A 20 -5.23 -16.84 -43.86
CA ALA A 20 -5.34 -16.52 -45.29
C ALA A 20 -5.44 -15.02 -45.57
N GLY A 21 -4.29 -14.38 -45.86
CA GLY A 21 -4.23 -13.02 -46.36
C GLY A 21 -2.81 -12.44 -46.40
N GLU A 22 -2.03 -12.86 -47.39
CA GLU A 22 -0.64 -12.47 -47.67
C GLU A 22 -0.54 -11.13 -48.45
N GLU A 23 0.57 -10.41 -48.20
CA GLU A 23 1.27 -9.39 -49.03
C GLU A 23 0.68 -7.98 -49.27
N THR A 24 1.39 -6.93 -48.81
CA THR A 24 2.17 -5.99 -49.66
C THR A 24 3.08 -5.08 -48.82
N ALA A 25 4.30 -4.84 -49.33
CA ALA A 25 5.33 -3.92 -48.84
C ALA A 25 5.06 -2.46 -49.25
N ASP A 26 5.49 -1.46 -48.44
CA ASP A 26 6.46 -0.40 -48.78
C ASP A 26 6.47 0.77 -47.76
N ASP A 27 7.68 1.29 -47.53
CA ASP A 27 8.11 2.70 -47.42
C ASP A 27 7.53 3.76 -46.43
N GLU A 28 8.50 4.45 -45.80
CA GLU A 28 8.59 5.81 -45.22
C GLU A 28 7.54 6.42 -44.24
N ASN A 29 8.00 6.65 -43.00
CA ASN A 29 7.99 7.93 -42.25
C ASN A 29 6.75 8.85 -42.29
N VAL A 30 5.92 8.84 -41.22
CA VAL A 30 5.23 10.02 -40.63
C VAL A 30 4.99 9.79 -39.11
N VAL A 31 5.48 10.70 -38.27
CA VAL A 31 5.06 10.98 -36.86
C VAL A 31 4.07 12.17 -36.86
N PRO A 32 3.31 12.54 -35.80
CA PRO A 32 2.90 11.88 -34.54
C PRO A 32 1.39 12.18 -34.15
N GLU A 33 1.02 11.92 -32.88
CA GLU A 33 -0.14 12.46 -32.09
C GLU A 33 -1.53 11.88 -32.42
N GLU A 34 -2.45 11.60 -31.49
CA GLU A 34 -2.65 11.91 -30.06
C GLU A 34 -3.82 11.01 -29.54
N ASN A 35 -4.02 11.03 -28.23
CA ASN A 35 -5.35 10.99 -27.56
C ASN A 35 -5.84 9.70 -26.83
N ILE A 36 -5.45 9.62 -25.54
CA ILE A 36 -6.25 9.46 -24.29
C ILE A 36 -7.36 8.38 -24.23
N GLN A 37 -7.27 7.49 -23.22
CA GLN A 37 -8.29 7.19 -22.18
C GLN A 37 -7.81 6.01 -21.32
N SER A 38 -7.26 6.18 -20.10
CA SER A 38 -7.97 6.36 -18.81
C SER A 38 -9.15 5.40 -18.56
N HIS A 39 -8.91 4.33 -17.80
CA HIS A 39 -9.90 3.63 -16.95
C HIS A 39 -9.06 2.96 -15.84
N ALA A 40 -8.98 3.41 -14.58
CA ALA A 40 -10.02 3.82 -13.64
C ALA A 40 -11.14 2.79 -13.54
N GLN A 41 -10.89 1.63 -12.93
CA GLN A 41 -11.95 0.82 -12.34
C GLN A 41 -11.97 1.06 -10.83
N GLU A 42 -12.61 2.18 -10.52
CA GLU A 42 -13.59 2.32 -9.44
C GLU A 42 -14.16 0.96 -8.98
N SER A 43 -13.89 0.61 -7.74
CA SER A 43 -14.70 -0.37 -7.01
C SER A 43 -15.65 0.42 -6.13
N GLU A 44 -16.78 0.82 -6.71
CA GLU A 44 -17.91 1.39 -5.98
C GLU A 44 -18.56 0.30 -5.13
N GLN A 45 -18.25 0.34 -3.84
CA GLN A 45 -19.22 0.49 -2.74
C GLN A 45 -20.43 -0.46 -2.70
N GLU A 46 -20.44 -1.36 -1.72
CA GLU A 46 -21.67 -1.73 -1.00
C GLU A 46 -21.49 -1.34 0.48
N VAL A 47 -21.89 -0.12 0.80
CA VAL A 47 -22.07 0.33 2.18
C VAL A 47 -23.42 -0.21 2.63
N ASP A 48 -23.38 -1.26 3.42
CA ASP A 48 -24.55 -1.72 4.16
C ASP A 48 -24.85 -0.69 5.25
N GLN A 49 -25.85 0.16 5.00
CA GLN A 49 -26.41 1.03 6.03
C GLN A 49 -27.30 0.19 6.94
N GLU A 50 -26.70 -0.56 7.86
CA GLU A 50 -27.49 -1.18 8.92
C GLU A 50 -27.93 -0.09 9.90
N SER A 51 -29.25 0.07 9.96
CA SER A 51 -29.95 1.11 10.69
C SER A 51 -29.70 0.98 12.19
N GLU A 52 -29.46 2.14 12.82
CA GLU A 52 -29.40 2.33 14.27
C GLU A 52 -30.67 1.77 14.95
N SER A 53 -30.60 0.53 15.42
CA SER A 53 -31.60 -0.07 16.29
C SER A 53 -31.06 -0.03 17.72
N THR A 54 -31.53 0.95 18.49
CA THR A 54 -31.28 1.01 19.93
C THR A 54 -32.01 -0.15 20.62
N GLN A 55 -31.42 -1.35 20.58
CA GLN A 55 -31.76 -2.44 21.48
C GLN A 55 -30.84 -2.36 22.69
N LYS A 56 -31.43 -2.11 23.87
CA LYS A 56 -30.75 -2.36 25.15
C LYS A 56 -30.21 -3.79 25.13
N PRO A 57 -28.92 -4.04 25.43
CA PRO A 57 -28.45 -5.41 25.56
C PRO A 57 -29.15 -6.03 26.77
N ASP A 58 -29.95 -7.05 26.49
CA ASP A 58 -30.32 -8.08 27.44
C ASP A 58 -29.01 -8.73 27.92
N ASN A 59 -28.85 -8.92 29.23
CA ASN A 59 -27.68 -9.64 29.78
C ASN A 59 -27.82 -11.12 29.42
N SER A 60 -27.63 -11.45 28.15
CA SER A 60 -27.32 -12.78 27.71
C SER A 60 -25.82 -12.92 27.83
N ASP A 61 -25.37 -13.94 28.56
CA ASP A 61 -23.96 -14.34 28.64
C ASP A 61 -23.43 -14.48 27.21
N GLU A 62 -22.81 -13.43 26.69
CA GLU A 62 -22.14 -13.44 25.40
C GLU A 62 -20.95 -14.39 25.55
N ASP A 63 -21.04 -15.55 24.88
CA ASP A 63 -19.97 -16.54 24.79
C ASP A 63 -18.66 -15.83 24.42
N GLU A 64 -17.76 -15.66 25.40
CA GLU A 64 -16.43 -15.13 25.15
C GLU A 64 -15.79 -15.96 24.04
N PRO A 65 -15.20 -15.31 23.01
CA PRO A 65 -14.57 -16.04 21.93
C PRO A 65 -13.54 -17.01 22.51
N ALA A 66 -13.47 -18.21 21.95
CA ALA A 66 -12.57 -19.27 22.40
C ALA A 66 -11.08 -18.84 22.47
N PHE A 67 -10.75 -17.73 21.80
CA PHE A 67 -9.50 -16.99 21.94
C PHE A 67 -9.83 -15.51 22.19
N SER A 68 -9.35 -14.97 23.30
CA SER A 68 -9.33 -13.53 23.55
C SER A 68 -8.27 -12.88 22.67
N PHE A 69 -8.64 -11.85 21.92
CA PHE A 69 -7.68 -10.95 21.28
C PHE A 69 -7.35 -9.82 22.26
N ASP A 70 -6.07 -9.44 22.32
CA ASP A 70 -5.69 -8.23 23.03
C ASP A 70 -6.27 -7.00 22.30
N GLU A 71 -6.79 -6.06 23.08
CA GLU A 71 -7.25 -4.78 22.55
C GLU A 71 -6.07 -4.07 21.86
N THR A 72 -6.22 -3.80 20.57
CA THR A 72 -5.20 -3.14 19.76
C THR A 72 -5.77 -1.84 19.20
N ASP A 73 -5.13 -0.72 19.54
CA ASP A 73 -5.46 0.57 18.96
C ASP A 73 -4.98 0.67 17.51
N MET A 74 -5.87 1.11 16.62
CA MET A 74 -5.51 1.36 15.22
C MET A 74 -4.90 2.76 15.08
N HIS A 75 -3.63 2.82 14.67
CA HIS A 75 -2.93 4.06 14.35
C HIS A 75 -2.74 4.19 12.84
N GLY A 76 -3.30 5.25 12.24
CA GLY A 76 -3.19 5.54 10.80
C GLY A 76 -2.43 6.83 10.53
N PHE A 77 -1.59 6.84 9.49
CA PHE A 77 -0.90 8.03 9.00
C PHE A 77 -1.54 8.53 7.70
N TYR A 78 -1.68 9.85 7.59
CA TYR A 78 -2.05 10.51 6.35
C TYR A 78 -0.79 11.00 5.67
N VAL A 79 -0.35 10.28 4.64
CA VAL A 79 0.85 10.59 3.87
C VAL A 79 0.48 10.91 2.42
N ARG A 80 1.33 11.68 1.74
CA ARG A 80 1.20 11.89 0.30
C ARG A 80 1.56 10.63 -0.45
N ASP A 81 1.00 10.45 -1.65
CA ASP A 81 1.24 9.27 -2.49
C ASP A 81 2.73 9.10 -2.79
N GLU A 82 3.46 10.19 -3.07
CA GLU A 82 4.88 10.13 -3.37
C GLU A 82 5.70 9.61 -2.18
N THR A 83 5.31 9.98 -0.96
CA THR A 83 5.95 9.49 0.28
C THR A 83 5.64 8.02 0.49
N TRP A 84 4.39 7.60 0.27
CA TRP A 84 3.98 6.21 0.40
C TRP A 84 4.66 5.29 -0.61
N ASP A 85 4.79 5.75 -1.86
CA ASP A 85 5.53 5.04 -2.91
C ASP A 85 7.01 4.89 -2.57
N GLY A 86 7.59 5.93 -1.97
CA GLY A 86 8.96 5.90 -1.44
C GLY A 86 9.16 4.80 -0.40
N VAL A 87 8.27 4.72 0.59
CA VAL A 87 8.29 3.67 1.63
C VAL A 87 8.08 2.28 1.02
N THR A 88 7.17 2.15 0.06
CA THR A 88 6.91 0.88 -0.63
C THR A 88 8.13 0.41 -1.43
N ARG A 89 8.83 1.33 -2.11
CA ARG A 89 10.10 1.00 -2.79
C ARG A 89 11.19 0.63 -1.80
N MET A 90 11.30 1.36 -0.69
CA MET A 90 12.25 1.06 0.38
C MET A 90 12.06 -0.35 0.94
N ARG A 91 10.82 -0.83 1.07
CA ARG A 91 10.52 -2.20 1.52
C ARG A 91 11.26 -3.26 0.70
N SER A 92 11.27 -3.13 -0.63
CA SER A 92 11.99 -4.06 -1.50
C SER A 92 13.50 -4.02 -1.27
N SER A 93 14.07 -2.84 -1.01
CA SER A 93 15.49 -2.69 -0.68
C SER A 93 15.84 -3.28 0.69
N VAL A 94 14.98 -3.09 1.69
CA VAL A 94 15.15 -3.69 3.02
C VAL A 94 15.06 -5.21 2.94
N MET A 95 14.09 -5.76 2.20
CA MET A 95 13.97 -7.20 1.96
C MET A 95 15.23 -7.78 1.31
N ALA A 96 15.77 -7.11 0.28
CA ALA A 96 17.02 -7.51 -0.34
C ALA A 96 18.18 -7.49 0.67
N ALA A 97 18.29 -6.46 1.51
CA ALA A 97 19.32 -6.38 2.54
C ALA A 97 19.18 -7.48 3.61
N CYS A 98 17.97 -7.74 4.11
CA CYS A 98 17.68 -8.79 5.08
C CYS A 98 18.02 -10.19 4.54
N SER A 99 17.76 -10.44 3.26
CA SER A 99 18.04 -11.74 2.63
C SER A 99 19.53 -12.09 2.60
N ILE A 100 20.44 -11.11 2.63
CA ILE A 100 21.89 -11.34 2.74
C ILE A 100 22.25 -11.99 4.08
N PHE A 101 21.42 -11.79 5.10
CA PHE A 101 21.59 -12.32 6.45
C PHE A 101 20.64 -13.49 6.75
N ASP A 102 20.22 -14.22 5.71
CA ASP A 102 19.30 -15.38 5.77
C ASP A 102 17.89 -15.07 6.30
N VAL A 103 17.52 -13.78 6.41
CA VAL A 103 16.14 -13.36 6.71
C VAL A 103 15.41 -13.15 5.39
N SER A 104 14.75 -14.20 4.92
CA SER A 104 14.16 -14.24 3.57
C SER A 104 12.86 -13.45 3.45
N GLU A 105 12.07 -13.38 4.52
CA GLU A 105 10.76 -12.74 4.54
C GLU A 105 10.50 -12.13 5.93
N PHE A 106 9.71 -11.05 5.95
CA PHE A 106 9.18 -10.42 7.17
C PHE A 106 7.72 -10.04 6.94
N GLU A 107 6.93 -10.01 8.01
CA GLU A 107 5.53 -9.61 7.94
C GLU A 107 5.38 -8.11 7.67
N GLY A 108 4.23 -7.71 7.12
CA GLY A 108 3.94 -6.29 6.91
C GLY A 108 3.97 -5.48 8.21
N ARG A 109 3.52 -6.09 9.32
CA ARG A 109 3.56 -5.48 10.65
C ARG A 109 4.98 -5.26 11.14
N GLU A 110 5.86 -6.26 11.00
CA GLU A 110 7.26 -6.17 11.43
C GLU A 110 8.00 -5.04 10.71
N PHE A 111 7.76 -4.89 9.40
CA PHE A 111 8.32 -3.79 8.62
C PHE A 111 7.82 -2.42 9.10
N GLN A 112 6.51 -2.28 9.31
CA GLN A 112 5.90 -1.04 9.76
C GLN A 112 6.40 -0.66 11.16
N ASP A 113 6.46 -1.62 12.08
CA ASP A 113 6.96 -1.42 13.44
C ASP A 113 8.44 -1.01 13.44
N ALA A 114 9.28 -1.69 12.64
CA ALA A 114 10.68 -1.32 12.49
C ALA A 114 10.85 0.10 11.92
N CYS A 115 10.05 0.49 10.91
CA CYS A 115 10.06 1.85 10.40
C CYS A 115 9.71 2.88 11.49
N LEU A 116 8.67 2.61 12.27
CA LEU A 116 8.25 3.51 13.36
C LEU A 116 9.30 3.59 14.47
N GLN A 117 9.94 2.46 14.80
CA GLN A 117 11.01 2.43 15.79
C GLN A 117 12.24 3.23 15.32
N VAL A 118 12.61 3.14 14.04
CA VAL A 118 13.69 3.96 13.48
C VAL A 118 13.32 5.45 13.58
N VAL A 119 12.12 5.82 13.14
CA VAL A 119 11.64 7.23 13.20
C VAL A 119 11.61 7.76 14.63
N ALA A 120 11.18 6.95 15.60
CA ALA A 120 11.15 7.32 17.01
C ALA A 120 12.55 7.65 17.58
N ASN A 121 13.60 7.04 17.03
CA ASN A 121 14.99 7.26 17.45
C ASN A 121 15.72 8.35 16.65
N HIS A 122 15.14 8.86 15.56
CA HIS A 122 15.76 9.86 14.67
C HIS A 122 14.87 11.10 14.56
N GLY A 123 14.41 11.61 15.72
CA GLY A 123 13.51 12.77 15.77
C GLY A 123 14.14 14.08 15.27
N ASP A 124 15.47 14.18 15.33
CA ASP A 124 16.28 15.24 14.75
C ASP A 124 16.19 15.27 13.23
N GLU A 125 16.32 14.11 12.57
CA GLU A 125 16.15 14.01 11.11
C GLU A 125 14.73 14.39 10.69
N VAL A 126 13.71 13.98 11.46
CA VAL A 126 12.31 14.37 11.23
C VAL A 126 12.14 15.89 11.34
N ALA A 127 12.73 16.51 12.36
CA ALA A 127 12.67 17.96 12.54
C ALA A 127 13.35 18.70 11.37
N LEU A 128 14.52 18.23 10.93
CA LEU A 128 15.22 18.78 9.77
C LEU A 128 14.39 18.68 8.49
N GLN A 129 13.75 17.54 8.23
CA GLN A 129 12.88 17.37 7.07
C GLN A 129 11.73 18.38 7.07
N ILE A 130 11.06 18.57 8.21
CA ILE A 130 9.95 19.55 8.34
C ILE A 130 10.44 20.98 8.13
N LEU A 131 11.59 21.34 8.72
CA LEU A 131 12.17 22.68 8.58
C LEU A 131 12.60 22.96 7.14
N GLY A 132 13.20 21.97 6.48
CA GLY A 132 13.58 22.02 5.07
C GLY A 132 12.38 22.21 4.14
N GLU A 133 11.28 21.48 4.35
CA GLU A 133 10.04 21.66 3.58
C GLU A 133 9.42 23.05 3.75
N ARG A 134 9.69 23.71 4.88
CA ARG A 134 9.28 25.11 5.15
C ARG A 134 10.27 26.15 4.64
N GLY A 135 11.39 25.73 4.03
CA GLY A 135 12.45 26.62 3.54
C GLY A 135 13.25 27.28 4.66
N ILE A 136 13.32 26.65 5.83
CA ILE A 136 14.10 27.11 6.97
C ILE A 136 15.42 26.34 6.99
N GLU A 137 16.52 27.04 6.76
CA GLU A 137 17.86 26.49 6.97
C GLU A 137 18.12 26.39 8.48
N ALA A 138 18.17 25.17 8.98
CA ALA A 138 18.46 24.86 10.37
C ALA A 138 19.86 24.27 10.51
N ASP A 139 20.53 24.63 11.59
CA ASP A 139 21.81 24.03 11.95
C ASP A 139 21.55 22.65 12.58
N GLU A 140 22.12 21.60 11.98
CA GLU A 140 21.88 20.20 12.35
C GLU A 140 22.27 19.92 13.81
N GLU A 141 23.42 20.45 14.25
CA GLU A 141 23.91 20.29 15.62
C GLU A 141 22.94 20.91 16.62
N ARG A 142 22.39 22.09 16.29
CA ARG A 142 21.43 22.78 17.15
C ARG A 142 20.08 22.04 17.21
N VAL A 143 19.63 21.45 16.11
CA VAL A 143 18.38 20.68 16.09
C VAL A 143 18.54 19.41 16.91
N GLN A 144 19.65 18.70 16.74
CA GLN A 144 19.96 17.50 17.52
C GLN A 144 20.01 17.79 19.02
N GLU A 145 20.72 18.85 19.44
CA GLU A 145 20.79 19.25 20.85
C GLU A 145 19.38 19.49 21.45
N VAL A 146 18.51 20.17 20.71
CA VAL A 146 17.13 20.46 21.16
C VAL A 146 16.30 19.19 21.28
N VAL A 147 16.39 18.28 20.31
CA VAL A 147 15.65 17.01 20.34
C VAL A 147 16.15 16.13 21.48
N GLU A 148 17.46 15.97 21.66
CA GLU A 148 18.04 15.18 22.74
C GLU A 148 17.63 15.72 24.13
N MET A 149 17.65 17.03 24.32
CA MET A 149 17.21 17.65 25.58
C MET A 149 15.75 17.31 25.91
N LEU A 150 14.86 17.31 24.92
CA LEU A 150 13.43 17.05 25.12
C LEU A 150 13.13 15.56 25.27
N SER A 151 13.82 14.70 24.52
CA SER A 151 13.67 13.25 24.62
C SER A 151 14.19 12.72 25.96
N GLY A 152 15.33 13.22 26.46
CA GLY A 152 15.85 12.83 27.77
C GLY A 152 15.00 13.33 28.95
N GLN A 153 14.25 14.43 28.77
CA GLN A 153 13.26 14.87 29.75
C GLN A 153 12.04 13.95 29.83
N ALA A 154 11.64 13.32 28.71
CA ALA A 154 10.49 12.41 28.68
C ALA A 154 10.78 11.05 29.37
N GLU A 155 12.05 10.64 29.48
CA GLU A 155 12.43 9.41 30.18
C GLU A 155 12.61 9.57 31.70
N SER A 156 12.58 10.81 32.21
CA SER A 156 12.84 11.14 33.62
C SER A 156 11.56 11.37 34.45
N ASP A 157 10.38 11.18 33.87
CA ASP A 157 9.05 11.30 34.49
C ASP A 157 8.37 9.93 34.60
#